data_AF-A0A6A4EJA1-F1
#
_entry.id   AF-A0A6A4EJA1-F1
#
_cell.length_a   1.000
_cell.length_b   1.000
_cell.length_c   1.000
_cell.angle_alpha   90.00
_cell.angle_beta   90.00
_cell.angle_gamma   90.00
#
_symmetry.space_group_name_H-M   'P 1'
#
loop_
_entity.id
_entity.type
_entity.pdbx_description
1 polymer ?
#
loop_
_entity_poly.entity_id
_entity_poly.type
_entity_poly.pdbx_seq_one_letter_code
_entity_poly.pdbx_strand_id
1 'polypeptide(L)'
;MEEVSAPTTPRSENVSRRGSNASAKNKAEAKELSKQKYDSPFDASLVAARKRSQQERLWEIFTAYALLISSEDPTRIRIVNVVKLLQDCGIIDGNNTEEAKMIEKEVAIVCEAFLKAHPTDRDSSKKLDFTVFLALLLHFAKMSGDRDPSRAYDSLVRTCLEKQQKSRIRVVVAQELLECKKVLAAFEDPLTKIFMFYAVQSHSKLEKIDTKMAQFCPPHMSYAEAVAFGRKYGIIAHGVLTTTEFASIYIDSLPKAPTTEYDRVLTYKGFCEMLVRLSKKTCLDKTLPADRNLKGLLQVMWLALTSSSPRALKITDVLKSDRVDVTKHFLIHFEKYWKKERYENYFGDRPTSVRIESAMDPPSPPKPPMPRRLSLNPPPAPKTKTLPGRLSVQTTSIGSTTT
;
A
#
# COMPACT_ATOMS: atom_id res chain seq x y z
N MET A 1 31.14 -77.82 28.41
CA MET A 1 30.26 -76.68 28.73
C MET A 1 29.16 -76.61 27.68
N GLU A 2 28.36 -77.65 27.44
CA GLU A 2 27.49 -78.37 28.40
C GLU A 2 26.47 -77.43 29.07
N GLU A 3 25.17 -77.74 29.12
CA GLU A 3 24.52 -79.06 29.00
C GLU A 3 23.44 -79.20 27.91
N VAL A 4 23.12 -80.46 27.61
CA VAL A 4 21.94 -80.92 26.85
C VAL A 4 20.87 -81.40 27.83
N SER A 5 19.59 -81.13 27.57
CA SER A 5 18.49 -82.09 27.86
C SER A 5 17.16 -81.67 27.24
N ALA A 6 16.46 -82.65 26.66
CA ALA A 6 15.05 -82.63 26.27
C ALA A 6 14.32 -83.68 27.14
N PRO A 7 13.14 -84.24 26.78
CA PRO A 7 11.93 -83.69 26.16
C PRO A 7 10.70 -83.95 27.07
N THR A 8 9.48 -83.52 26.70
CA THR A 8 8.24 -84.29 26.97
C THR A 8 6.99 -83.75 26.24
N THR A 9 6.29 -84.65 25.55
CA THR A 9 4.85 -84.56 25.21
C THR A 9 4.15 -85.73 25.92
N PRO A 10 2.89 -85.62 26.40
CA PRO A 10 1.81 -86.17 25.54
C PRO A 10 0.37 -85.59 25.72
N ARG A 11 -0.36 -85.56 24.60
CA ARG A 11 -1.71 -86.15 24.37
C ARG A 11 -2.88 -85.96 25.37
N SER A 12 -3.96 -85.32 24.91
CA SER A 12 -5.37 -85.83 24.94
C SER A 12 -6.27 -84.84 24.16
N GLU A 13 -6.84 -85.16 22.99
CA GLU A 13 -8.07 -85.93 22.73
C GLU A 13 -9.42 -85.30 23.19
N ASN A 14 -10.13 -84.76 22.18
CA ASN A 14 -11.55 -85.00 21.86
C ASN A 14 -12.73 -84.15 22.41
N VAL A 15 -13.74 -83.99 21.53
CA VAL A 15 -15.18 -83.66 21.77
C VAL A 15 -15.52 -82.20 22.21
N SER A 16 -16.57 -81.51 21.74
CA SER A 16 -17.43 -81.62 20.53
C SER A 16 -18.38 -80.40 20.41
N ARG A 17 -18.77 -80.05 19.17
CA ARG A 17 -20.06 -79.42 18.76
C ARG A 17 -20.47 -77.99 19.22
N ARG A 18 -20.67 -77.16 18.16
CA ARG A 18 -21.90 -76.40 17.83
C ARG A 18 -21.98 -74.91 18.27
N GLY A 19 -22.18 -74.01 17.31
CA GLY A 19 -22.66 -72.63 17.57
C GLY A 19 -22.10 -71.54 16.66
N SER A 20 -22.88 -71.14 15.66
CA SER A 20 -22.59 -70.13 14.64
C SER A 20 -22.32 -68.69 15.14
N ASN A 21 -21.78 -67.87 14.22
CA ASN A 21 -21.82 -66.39 14.16
C ASN A 21 -20.92 -65.55 15.10
N ALA A 22 -19.70 -65.26 14.64
CA ALA A 22 -18.89 -64.13 15.12
C ALA A 22 -17.95 -63.48 14.05
N SER A 23 -18.30 -63.48 12.76
CA SER A 23 -17.49 -62.85 11.70
C SER A 23 -17.96 -61.41 11.38
N ALA A 24 -17.92 -60.51 12.38
CA ALA A 24 -18.37 -59.11 12.18
C ALA A 24 -17.71 -58.03 13.08
N LYS A 25 -16.88 -58.36 14.08
CA LYS A 25 -16.30 -57.34 15.00
C LYS A 25 -14.85 -56.93 14.69
N ASN A 26 -13.96 -57.86 14.33
CA ASN A 26 -12.52 -57.57 14.20
C ASN A 26 -12.11 -56.75 12.95
N LYS A 27 -13.08 -56.24 12.17
CA LYS A 27 -12.83 -55.39 10.99
C LYS A 27 -13.20 -53.91 11.21
N ALA A 28 -13.75 -53.58 12.39
CA ALA A 28 -14.05 -52.21 12.80
C ALA A 28 -12.88 -51.58 13.58
N GLU A 29 -12.38 -52.26 14.61
CA GLU A 29 -11.28 -51.76 15.47
C GLU A 29 -9.97 -51.55 14.69
N ALA A 30 -9.65 -52.45 13.76
CA ALA A 30 -8.53 -52.30 12.84
C ALA A 30 -8.67 -51.11 11.84
N LYS A 31 -9.85 -50.48 11.77
CA LYS A 31 -10.17 -49.35 10.89
C LYS A 31 -10.30 -48.01 11.64
N GLU A 32 -10.44 -48.04 12.96
CA GLU A 32 -10.39 -46.83 13.80
C GLU A 32 -8.96 -46.51 14.26
N LEU A 33 -8.15 -47.53 14.58
CA LEU A 33 -6.72 -47.33 14.90
C LEU A 33 -5.90 -46.82 13.70
N SER A 34 -6.39 -46.99 12.45
CA SER A 34 -5.72 -46.47 11.25
C SER A 34 -6.09 -45.02 10.89
N LYS A 35 -6.90 -44.33 11.70
CA LYS A 35 -7.33 -42.93 11.44
C LYS A 35 -6.57 -41.88 12.24
N GLN A 36 -5.83 -42.26 13.27
CA GLN A 36 -4.81 -41.39 13.85
C GLN A 36 -3.55 -41.43 12.97
N LYS A 37 -3.64 -40.80 11.78
CA LYS A 37 -2.44 -40.15 11.26
C LYS A 37 -2.05 -39.10 12.29
N TYR A 38 -1.00 -39.38 13.06
CA TYR A 38 -0.20 -38.32 13.65
C TYR A 38 0.35 -37.51 12.48
N ASP A 39 -0.33 -36.41 12.13
CA ASP A 39 0.24 -35.40 11.25
C ASP A 39 1.51 -34.92 11.94
N SER A 40 2.66 -35.24 11.35
CA SER A 40 3.96 -34.93 11.95
C SER A 40 4.02 -33.42 12.21
N PRO A 41 4.55 -32.97 13.36
CA PRO A 41 4.74 -31.53 13.59
C PRO A 41 5.60 -30.88 12.49
N PHE A 42 6.44 -31.68 11.81
CA PHE A 42 7.16 -31.27 10.61
C PHE A 42 6.24 -31.05 9.39
N ASP A 43 5.32 -31.98 9.12
CA ASP A 43 4.36 -31.87 8.01
C ASP A 43 3.38 -30.72 8.23
N ALA A 44 2.88 -30.55 9.46
CA ALA A 44 2.06 -29.42 9.86
C ALA A 44 2.81 -28.08 9.68
N SER A 45 4.10 -28.04 10.04
CA SER A 45 4.97 -26.86 9.85
C SER A 45 5.20 -26.55 8.36
N LEU A 46 5.44 -27.57 7.52
CA LEU A 46 5.55 -27.43 6.06
C LEU A 46 4.27 -26.92 5.41
N VAL A 47 3.10 -27.46 5.81
CA VAL A 47 1.79 -26.98 5.34
C VAL A 47 1.55 -25.53 5.77
N ALA A 48 1.88 -25.17 7.01
CA ALA A 48 1.77 -23.79 7.49
C ALA A 48 2.72 -22.82 6.75
N ALA A 49 3.95 -23.25 6.44
CA ALA A 49 4.91 -22.49 5.65
C ALA A 49 4.44 -22.29 4.20
N ARG A 50 3.87 -23.34 3.57
CA ARG A 50 3.27 -23.26 2.24
C ARG A 50 2.09 -22.29 2.20
N LYS A 51 1.17 -22.37 3.17
CA LYS A 51 0.03 -21.46 3.29
C LYS A 51 0.47 -19.99 3.47
N ARG A 52 1.46 -19.74 4.35
CA ARG A 52 2.09 -18.41 4.48
C ARG A 52 2.67 -17.90 3.16
N SER A 53 3.39 -18.75 2.41
CA SER A 53 3.95 -18.38 1.09
C SER A 53 2.87 -18.05 0.05
N GLN A 54 1.78 -18.81 0.01
CA GLN A 54 0.64 -18.53 -0.87
C GLN A 54 -0.05 -17.21 -0.49
N GLN A 55 -0.24 -16.94 0.81
CA GLN A 55 -0.86 -15.72 1.30
C GLN A 55 -0.03 -14.47 0.99
N GLU A 56 1.32 -14.54 1.07
CA GLU A 56 2.18 -13.42 0.65
C GLU A 56 2.07 -13.14 -0.86
N ARG A 57 2.03 -14.18 -1.71
CA ARG A 57 1.84 -13.97 -3.15
C ARG A 57 0.44 -13.45 -3.50
N LEU A 58 -0.59 -13.89 -2.79
CA LEU A 58 -1.94 -13.32 -2.89
C LEU A 58 -1.97 -11.85 -2.48
N TRP A 59 -1.20 -11.44 -1.46
CA TRP A 59 -1.05 -10.04 -1.09
C TRP A 59 -0.36 -9.21 -2.18
N GLU A 60 0.65 -9.76 -2.86
CA GLU A 60 1.29 -9.11 -4.01
C GLU A 60 0.32 -8.93 -5.20
N ILE A 61 -0.56 -9.91 -5.46
CA ILE A 61 -1.68 -9.76 -6.41
C ILE A 61 -2.63 -8.66 -5.92
N PHE A 62 -3.19 -8.80 -4.72
CA PHE A 62 -4.18 -7.89 -4.15
C PHE A 62 -3.73 -6.43 -4.23
N THR A 63 -2.50 -6.13 -3.81
CA THR A 63 -1.95 -4.77 -3.85
C THR A 63 -1.68 -4.26 -5.27
N ALA A 64 -1.29 -5.13 -6.21
CA ALA A 64 -1.17 -4.76 -7.62
C ALA A 64 -2.53 -4.37 -8.23
N TYR A 65 -3.62 -5.09 -7.90
CA TYR A 65 -4.96 -4.76 -8.37
C TYR A 65 -5.60 -3.59 -7.61
N ALA A 66 -5.29 -3.38 -6.32
CA ALA A 66 -5.74 -2.20 -5.58
C ALA A 66 -5.28 -0.90 -6.26
N LEU A 67 -4.03 -0.88 -6.76
CA LEU A 67 -3.40 0.28 -7.42
C LEU A 67 -3.89 0.59 -8.84
N LEU A 68 -4.64 -0.30 -9.51
CA LEU A 68 -4.93 -0.19 -10.95
C LEU A 68 -5.72 1.05 -11.37
N ILE A 69 -6.64 1.52 -10.53
CA ILE A 69 -7.58 2.63 -10.86
C ILE A 69 -7.35 3.85 -9.95
N SER A 70 -6.82 3.65 -8.74
CA SER A 70 -6.60 4.74 -7.79
C SER A 70 -5.48 4.40 -6.81
N SER A 71 -4.65 5.40 -6.48
CA SER A 71 -3.65 5.35 -5.41
C SER A 71 -4.15 5.98 -4.10
N GLU A 72 -5.48 6.13 -3.91
CA GLU A 72 -6.09 6.61 -2.65
C GLU A 72 -5.75 5.73 -1.43
N ASP A 73 -5.75 4.42 -1.62
CA ASP A 73 -5.51 3.43 -0.56
C ASP A 73 -5.10 2.09 -1.18
N PRO A 74 -3.80 1.73 -1.15
CA PRO A 74 -3.30 0.48 -1.71
C PRO A 74 -3.53 -0.73 -0.79
N THR A 75 -4.04 -0.53 0.43
CA THR A 75 -4.39 -1.60 1.37
C THR A 75 -5.84 -2.07 1.24
N ARG A 76 -6.65 -1.40 0.41
CA ARG A 76 -8.05 -1.77 0.14
C ARG A 76 -8.37 -1.83 -1.36
N ILE A 77 -8.87 -2.97 -1.83
CA ILE A 77 -9.21 -3.23 -3.24
C ILE A 77 -10.68 -2.89 -3.53
N ARG A 78 -10.96 -2.16 -4.62
CA ARG A 78 -12.34 -1.88 -5.08
C ARG A 78 -12.97 -3.14 -5.71
N ILE A 79 -14.29 -3.32 -5.58
CA ILE A 79 -15.02 -4.48 -6.18
C ILE A 79 -14.71 -4.64 -7.68
N VAL A 80 -14.72 -3.55 -8.46
CA VAL A 80 -14.39 -3.59 -9.90
C VAL A 80 -12.96 -4.13 -10.17
N ASN A 81 -12.01 -3.92 -9.25
CA ASN A 81 -10.66 -4.46 -9.36
C ASN A 81 -10.60 -5.95 -8.94
N VAL A 82 -11.48 -6.40 -8.04
CA VAL A 82 -11.66 -7.84 -7.72
C VAL A 82 -12.26 -8.57 -8.92
N VAL A 83 -13.32 -8.03 -9.53
CA VAL A 83 -13.90 -8.55 -10.77
C VAL A 83 -12.84 -8.63 -11.87
N LYS A 84 -12.05 -7.57 -12.06
CA LYS A 84 -10.96 -7.57 -13.04
C LYS A 84 -9.84 -8.58 -12.73
N LEU A 85 -9.53 -8.81 -11.45
CA LEU A 85 -8.61 -9.87 -11.02
C LEU A 85 -9.14 -11.25 -11.41
N LEU A 86 -10.43 -11.53 -11.16
CA LEU A 86 -11.06 -12.80 -11.52
C LEU A 86 -11.10 -13.02 -13.04
N GLN A 87 -11.33 -11.97 -13.83
CA GLN A 87 -11.21 -12.00 -15.31
C GLN A 87 -9.78 -12.27 -15.77
N ASP A 88 -8.79 -11.51 -15.28
CA ASP A 88 -7.39 -11.63 -15.69
C ASP A 88 -6.78 -12.99 -15.29
N CYS A 89 -7.29 -13.60 -14.20
CA CYS A 89 -6.97 -14.95 -13.78
C CYS A 89 -7.84 -16.04 -14.45
N GLY A 90 -8.74 -15.69 -15.38
CA GLY A 90 -9.60 -16.63 -16.11
C GLY A 90 -10.46 -17.52 -15.21
N ILE A 91 -11.02 -16.93 -14.14
CA ILE A 91 -11.99 -17.55 -13.22
C ILE A 91 -13.42 -17.23 -13.67
N ILE A 92 -13.62 -16.04 -14.24
CA ILE A 92 -14.85 -15.62 -14.91
C ILE A 92 -14.48 -15.14 -16.32
N ASP A 93 -15.41 -15.24 -17.27
CA ASP A 93 -15.12 -14.79 -18.63
C ASP A 93 -14.94 -13.26 -18.69
N GLY A 94 -13.90 -12.83 -19.40
CA GLY A 94 -13.58 -11.43 -19.68
C GLY A 94 -13.88 -11.01 -21.12
N ASN A 95 -14.45 -11.91 -21.93
CA ASN A 95 -14.90 -11.61 -23.28
C ASN A 95 -16.07 -10.60 -23.27
N ASN A 96 -16.26 -9.88 -24.37
CA ASN A 96 -17.33 -8.88 -24.50
C ASN A 96 -18.70 -9.49 -24.90
N THR A 97 -18.98 -10.74 -24.51
CA THR A 97 -20.28 -11.40 -24.75
C THR A 97 -21.32 -10.93 -23.74
N GLU A 98 -22.61 -11.02 -24.08
CA GLU A 98 -23.67 -10.66 -23.11
C GLU A 98 -23.69 -11.64 -21.91
N GLU A 99 -23.38 -12.91 -22.13
CA GLU A 99 -23.23 -13.93 -21.09
C GLU A 99 -22.12 -13.55 -20.09
N ALA A 100 -20.94 -13.17 -20.57
CA ALA A 100 -19.84 -12.70 -19.72
C ALA A 100 -20.22 -11.44 -18.94
N LYS A 101 -20.94 -10.48 -19.56
CA LYS A 101 -21.46 -9.28 -18.87
C LYS A 101 -22.51 -9.61 -17.80
N MET A 102 -23.31 -10.67 -17.97
CA MET A 102 -24.23 -11.12 -16.94
C MET A 102 -23.48 -11.75 -15.77
N ILE A 103 -22.51 -12.64 -16.04
CA ILE A 103 -21.64 -13.22 -15.00
C ILE A 103 -20.88 -12.12 -14.24
N GLU A 104 -20.35 -11.11 -14.93
CA GLU A 104 -19.68 -9.96 -14.32
C GLU A 104 -20.58 -9.23 -13.32
N LYS A 105 -21.84 -8.98 -13.71
CA LYS A 105 -22.86 -8.34 -12.85
C LYS A 105 -23.22 -9.22 -11.65
N GLU A 106 -23.43 -10.51 -11.83
CA GLU A 106 -23.72 -11.45 -10.74
C GLU A 106 -22.60 -11.48 -9.70
N VAL A 107 -21.34 -11.59 -10.16
CA VAL A 107 -20.15 -11.58 -9.30
C VAL A 107 -20.02 -10.25 -8.56
N ALA A 108 -20.27 -9.12 -9.22
CA ALA A 108 -20.30 -7.80 -8.58
C ALA A 108 -21.41 -7.69 -7.52
N ILE A 109 -22.61 -8.21 -7.79
CA ILE A 109 -23.74 -8.27 -6.84
C ILE A 109 -23.36 -9.11 -5.62
N VAL A 110 -22.73 -10.27 -5.80
CA VAL A 110 -22.26 -11.10 -4.67
C VAL A 110 -21.20 -10.36 -3.86
N CYS A 111 -20.24 -9.68 -4.50
CA CYS A 111 -19.24 -8.88 -3.80
C CYS A 111 -19.88 -7.76 -2.96
N GLU A 112 -20.89 -7.06 -3.50
CA GLU A 112 -21.63 -6.03 -2.77
C GLU A 112 -22.47 -6.61 -1.63
N ALA A 113 -23.11 -7.77 -1.82
CA ALA A 113 -23.85 -8.45 -0.78
C ALA A 113 -22.93 -8.95 0.36
N PHE A 114 -21.78 -9.52 0.00
CA PHE A 114 -20.78 -9.99 0.95
C PHE A 114 -20.22 -8.84 1.81
N LEU A 115 -19.92 -7.70 1.19
CA LEU A 115 -19.48 -6.48 1.89
C LEU A 115 -20.55 -5.91 2.82
N LYS A 116 -21.84 -5.93 2.43
CA LYS A 116 -22.93 -5.52 3.32
C LYS A 116 -23.06 -6.42 4.56
N ALA A 117 -22.72 -7.71 4.43
CA ALA A 117 -22.71 -8.66 5.54
C ALA A 117 -21.42 -8.57 6.41
N HIS A 118 -20.34 -7.98 5.89
CA HIS A 118 -19.05 -7.82 6.57
C HIS A 118 -18.58 -6.36 6.51
N PRO A 119 -19.26 -5.43 7.20
CA PRO A 119 -18.90 -4.00 7.15
C PRO A 119 -17.54 -3.75 7.80
N THR A 120 -16.57 -3.31 7.00
CA THR A 120 -15.19 -3.00 7.43
C THR A 120 -15.00 -1.55 7.89
N ASP A 121 -15.99 -0.69 7.69
CA ASP A 121 -15.98 0.70 8.16
C ASP A 121 -17.41 1.29 8.20
N ARG A 122 -17.59 2.38 8.95
CA ARG A 122 -18.86 3.15 8.95
C ARG A 122 -19.09 3.92 7.64
N ASP A 123 -18.03 4.25 6.91
CA ASP A 123 -18.14 4.83 5.57
C ASP A 123 -18.33 3.73 4.53
N SER A 124 -19.31 3.94 3.66
CA SER A 124 -19.82 3.05 2.61
C SER A 124 -18.84 2.77 1.44
N SER A 125 -17.55 2.65 1.74
CA SER A 125 -16.52 2.39 0.75
C SER A 125 -16.72 1.00 0.14
N LYS A 126 -16.93 0.93 -1.17
CA LYS A 126 -17.00 -0.32 -1.97
C LYS A 126 -15.62 -0.98 -2.11
N LYS A 127 -14.89 -1.10 -1.00
CA LYS A 127 -13.49 -1.55 -0.94
C LYS A 127 -13.36 -2.65 0.13
N LEU A 128 -12.59 -3.69 -0.17
CA LEU A 128 -12.26 -4.78 0.73
C LEU A 128 -10.83 -4.58 1.24
N ASP A 129 -10.58 -4.78 2.54
CA ASP A 129 -9.24 -5.09 3.02
C ASP A 129 -8.82 -6.52 2.60
N PHE A 130 -7.65 -6.97 3.05
CA PHE A 130 -7.10 -8.25 2.62
C PHE A 130 -7.77 -9.44 3.32
N THR A 131 -8.10 -9.36 4.61
CA THR A 131 -8.86 -10.41 5.29
C THR A 131 -10.24 -10.60 4.68
N VAL A 132 -10.99 -9.52 4.40
CA VAL A 132 -12.32 -9.62 3.78
C VAL A 132 -12.21 -10.07 2.31
N PHE A 133 -11.13 -9.74 1.60
CA PHE A 133 -10.84 -10.34 0.29
C PHE A 133 -10.59 -11.85 0.37
N LEU A 134 -9.79 -12.34 1.33
CA LEU A 134 -9.57 -13.78 1.54
C LEU A 134 -10.86 -14.50 1.93
N ALA A 135 -11.69 -13.88 2.78
CA ALA A 135 -12.99 -14.39 3.18
C ALA A 135 -13.97 -14.44 1.98
N LEU A 136 -13.92 -13.46 1.07
CA LEU A 136 -14.68 -13.46 -0.19
C LEU A 136 -14.24 -14.59 -1.13
N LEU A 137 -12.93 -14.85 -1.27
CA LEU A 137 -12.43 -16.00 -2.04
C LEU A 137 -12.93 -17.33 -1.45
N LEU A 138 -12.97 -17.46 -0.12
CA LEU A 138 -13.57 -18.62 0.54
C LEU A 138 -15.10 -18.68 0.35
N HIS A 139 -15.78 -17.55 0.24
CA HIS A 139 -17.20 -17.49 -0.07
C HIS A 139 -17.48 -17.99 -1.50
N PHE A 140 -16.71 -17.54 -2.50
CA PHE A 140 -16.79 -18.10 -3.87
C PHE A 140 -16.53 -19.61 -3.90
N ALA A 141 -15.53 -20.09 -3.15
CA ALA A 141 -15.26 -21.52 -3.04
C ALA A 141 -16.45 -22.32 -2.46
N LYS A 142 -17.15 -21.79 -1.45
CA LYS A 142 -18.37 -22.40 -0.88
C LYS A 142 -19.54 -22.42 -1.84
N MET A 143 -19.68 -21.41 -2.70
CA MET A 143 -20.74 -21.35 -3.71
C MET A 143 -20.48 -22.24 -4.94
N SER A 144 -19.25 -22.73 -5.13
CA SER A 144 -18.87 -23.54 -6.30
C SER A 144 -19.60 -24.90 -6.41
N GLY A 145 -20.22 -25.36 -5.33
CA GLY A 145 -20.86 -26.69 -5.26
C GLY A 145 -19.89 -27.86 -5.08
N ASP A 146 -18.57 -27.63 -4.92
CA ASP A 146 -17.64 -28.70 -4.51
C ASP A 146 -18.03 -29.23 -3.12
N ARG A 147 -17.85 -30.55 -2.93
CA ARG A 147 -18.07 -31.24 -1.65
C ARG A 147 -17.05 -30.84 -0.58
N ASP A 148 -15.88 -30.36 -0.97
CA ASP A 148 -14.88 -29.78 -0.07
C ASP A 148 -14.57 -28.32 -0.45
N PRO A 149 -15.18 -27.34 0.24
CA PRO A 149 -14.89 -25.92 0.05
C PRO A 149 -13.42 -25.54 0.26
N SER A 150 -12.67 -26.31 1.06
CA SER A 150 -11.23 -26.07 1.31
C SER A 150 -10.41 -26.37 0.06
N ARG A 151 -10.71 -27.49 -0.60
CA ARG A 151 -10.11 -27.88 -1.89
C ARG A 151 -10.48 -26.90 -2.99
N ALA A 152 -11.74 -26.47 -3.05
CA ALA A 152 -12.19 -25.45 -4.01
C ALA A 152 -11.45 -24.12 -3.80
N TYR A 153 -11.26 -23.69 -2.54
CA TYR A 153 -10.48 -22.50 -2.19
C TYR A 153 -9.00 -22.63 -2.59
N ASP A 154 -8.35 -23.75 -2.27
CA ASP A 154 -6.96 -24.00 -2.65
C ASP A 154 -6.77 -24.03 -4.18
N SER A 155 -7.78 -24.50 -4.93
CA SER A 155 -7.79 -24.49 -6.39
C SER A 155 -7.99 -23.08 -6.97
N LEU A 156 -8.90 -22.30 -6.39
CA LEU A 156 -9.14 -20.89 -6.74
C LEU A 156 -7.89 -20.04 -6.51
N VAL A 157 -7.29 -20.16 -5.32
CA VAL A 157 -6.02 -19.49 -4.95
C VAL A 157 -4.90 -19.90 -5.89
N ARG A 158 -4.74 -21.18 -6.21
CA ARG A 158 -3.73 -21.65 -7.16
C ARG A 158 -3.94 -21.02 -8.54
N THR A 159 -5.18 -20.97 -9.03
CA THR A 159 -5.54 -20.36 -10.32
C THR A 159 -5.16 -18.88 -10.36
N CYS A 160 -5.48 -18.12 -9.29
CA CYS A 160 -5.04 -16.72 -9.15
C CYS A 160 -3.51 -16.56 -9.21
N LEU A 161 -2.77 -17.46 -8.55
CA LEU A 161 -1.32 -17.42 -8.47
C LEU A 161 -0.61 -17.83 -9.76
N GLU A 162 -1.17 -18.77 -10.53
CA GLU A 162 -0.59 -19.29 -11.77
C GLU A 162 -0.92 -18.40 -12.99
N LYS A 163 -2.14 -17.84 -13.05
CA LYS A 163 -2.60 -17.00 -14.15
C LYS A 163 -2.43 -15.49 -13.91
N GLN A 164 -1.66 -15.10 -12.90
CA GLN A 164 -1.38 -13.69 -12.60
C GLN A 164 -0.68 -12.98 -13.76
N GLN A 165 -1.40 -12.11 -14.47
CA GLN A 165 -0.82 -11.28 -15.54
C GLN A 165 -0.03 -10.06 -15.04
N LYS A 166 -0.24 -9.65 -13.78
CA LYS A 166 0.29 -8.41 -13.20
C LYS A 166 1.09 -8.68 -11.92
N SER A 167 2.36 -9.02 -12.07
CA SER A 167 3.29 -9.19 -10.95
C SER A 167 3.99 -7.86 -10.61
N ARG A 168 3.97 -7.50 -9.32
CA ARG A 168 4.64 -6.30 -8.81
C ARG A 168 6.03 -6.71 -8.30
N ILE A 169 7.08 -6.36 -9.03
CA ILE A 169 8.46 -6.66 -8.61
C ILE A 169 8.83 -5.74 -7.43
N ARG A 170 8.89 -6.30 -6.23
CA ARG A 170 9.34 -5.60 -5.01
C ARG A 170 10.83 -5.27 -5.08
N VAL A 171 11.20 -4.03 -4.78
CA VAL A 171 12.61 -3.65 -4.66
C VAL A 171 13.12 -4.03 -3.26
N VAL A 172 14.05 -4.98 -3.22
CA VAL A 172 14.82 -5.32 -2.02
C VAL A 172 15.84 -4.21 -1.75
N VAL A 173 15.96 -3.79 -0.49
CA VAL A 173 16.88 -2.72 -0.04
C VAL A 173 17.70 -3.12 1.19
N ALA A 174 17.93 -4.43 1.38
CA ALA A 174 18.60 -4.95 2.57
C ALA A 174 20.05 -4.46 2.69
N GLN A 175 20.74 -4.30 1.56
CA GLN A 175 22.11 -3.80 1.50
C GLN A 175 22.16 -2.29 1.74
N GLU A 176 21.28 -1.54 1.09
CA GLU A 176 21.14 -0.09 1.22
C GLU A 176 20.77 0.32 2.66
N LEU A 177 20.01 -0.51 3.39
CA LEU A 177 19.74 -0.33 4.81
C LEU A 177 20.98 -0.45 5.69
N LEU A 178 21.91 -1.36 5.36
CA LEU A 178 23.17 -1.52 6.09
C LEU A 178 24.08 -0.31 5.85
N GLU A 179 24.16 0.17 4.61
CA GLU A 179 24.88 1.39 4.23
C GLU A 179 24.29 2.64 4.93
N CYS A 180 22.96 2.78 4.90
CA CYS A 180 22.25 3.89 5.54
C CYS A 180 22.29 3.87 7.08
N LYS A 181 22.74 2.78 7.73
CA LYS A 181 22.65 2.59 9.19
C LYS A 181 23.22 3.77 10.00
N LYS A 182 24.34 4.36 9.57
CA LYS A 182 24.96 5.51 10.24
C LYS A 182 24.10 6.77 10.15
N VAL A 183 23.51 7.04 8.99
CA VAL A 183 22.62 8.20 8.76
C VAL A 183 21.31 8.02 9.53
N LEU A 184 20.72 6.82 9.50
CA LEU A 184 19.51 6.48 10.26
C LEU A 184 19.74 6.66 11.77
N ALA A 185 20.84 6.15 12.32
CA ALA A 185 21.19 6.35 13.74
C ALA A 185 21.41 7.84 14.08
N ALA A 186 22.08 8.59 13.21
CA ALA A 186 22.29 10.03 13.40
C ALA A 186 20.98 10.85 13.39
N PHE A 187 19.90 10.32 12.80
CA PHE A 187 18.57 10.94 12.71
C PHE A 187 17.49 10.20 13.51
N GLU A 188 17.85 9.26 14.38
CA GLU A 188 16.89 8.38 15.06
C GLU A 188 15.87 9.15 15.91
N ASP A 189 16.32 10.12 16.71
CA ASP A 189 15.44 10.97 17.53
C ASP A 189 14.44 11.82 16.71
N PRO A 190 14.85 12.64 15.73
CA PRO A 190 13.90 13.38 14.91
C PRO A 190 13.00 12.48 14.05
N LEU A 191 13.51 11.37 13.48
CA LEU A 191 12.69 10.46 12.68
C LEU A 191 11.66 9.71 13.54
N THR A 192 12.01 9.31 14.77
CA THR A 192 11.06 8.70 15.72
C THR A 192 9.96 9.68 16.09
N LYS A 193 10.30 10.95 16.37
CA LYS A 193 9.29 12.00 16.66
C LYS A 193 8.36 12.26 15.48
N ILE A 194 8.89 12.29 14.25
CA ILE A 194 8.07 12.38 13.03
C ILE A 194 7.13 11.19 12.92
N PHE A 195 7.66 9.96 13.06
CA PHE A 195 6.87 8.75 12.97
C PHE A 195 5.74 8.71 14.01
N MET A 196 6.06 8.95 15.29
CA MET A 196 5.10 8.91 16.39
C MET A 196 3.97 9.94 16.24
N PHE A 197 4.27 11.14 15.74
CA PHE A 197 3.26 12.16 15.44
C PHE A 197 2.16 11.65 14.48
N TYR A 198 2.54 10.90 13.45
CA TYR A 198 1.59 10.29 12.51
C TYR A 198 1.00 8.97 13.03
N ALA A 199 1.75 8.23 13.85
CA ALA A 199 1.28 6.98 14.42
C ALA A 199 0.16 7.18 15.45
N VAL A 200 0.25 8.20 16.30
CA VAL A 200 -0.82 8.58 17.24
C VAL A 200 -2.12 8.94 16.50
N GLN A 201 -2.03 9.61 15.34
CA GLN A 201 -3.21 9.92 14.51
C GLN A 201 -3.83 8.65 13.89
N SER A 202 -2.99 7.71 13.44
CA SER A 202 -3.45 6.43 12.88
C SER A 202 -4.13 5.59 13.96
N HIS A 203 -3.53 5.50 15.14
CA HIS A 203 -4.08 4.81 16.31
C HIS A 203 -5.41 5.42 16.79
N SER A 204 -5.50 6.74 16.92
CA SER A 204 -6.75 7.43 17.31
C SER A 204 -7.89 7.28 16.29
N LYS A 205 -7.58 6.99 15.02
CA LYS A 205 -8.61 6.60 14.04
C LYS A 205 -9.02 5.14 14.23
N LEU A 206 -8.05 4.24 14.37
CA LEU A 206 -8.31 2.81 14.59
C LEU A 206 -9.13 2.58 15.87
N GLU A 207 -8.82 3.25 16.97
CA GLU A 207 -9.55 3.13 18.25
C GLU A 207 -11.05 3.43 18.15
N LYS A 208 -11.43 4.34 17.26
CA LYS A 208 -12.83 4.74 16.98
C LYS A 208 -13.57 3.75 16.06
N ILE A 209 -12.83 2.94 15.31
CA ILE A 209 -13.37 1.98 14.35
C ILE A 209 -13.43 0.59 15.00
N ASP A 210 -12.30 0.13 15.53
CA ASP A 210 -12.16 -1.11 16.29
C ASP A 210 -11.20 -0.92 17.48
N THR A 211 -11.78 -0.68 18.65
CA THR A 211 -11.07 -0.52 19.92
C THR A 211 -10.30 -1.77 20.33
N LYS A 212 -10.71 -2.98 19.92
CA LYS A 212 -9.95 -4.21 20.22
C LYS A 212 -8.69 -4.26 19.37
N MET A 213 -8.76 -3.94 18.08
CA MET A 213 -7.57 -3.91 17.24
C MET A 213 -6.61 -2.79 17.63
N ALA A 214 -7.11 -1.65 18.09
CA ALA A 214 -6.27 -0.59 18.65
C ALA A 214 -5.47 -1.02 19.90
N GLN A 215 -5.91 -2.03 20.65
CA GLN A 215 -5.17 -2.56 21.81
C GLN A 215 -4.01 -3.48 21.43
N PHE A 216 -4.14 -4.24 20.33
CA PHE A 216 -3.14 -5.22 19.89
C PHE A 216 -2.23 -4.72 18.77
N CYS A 217 -2.65 -3.71 18.01
CA CYS A 217 -1.89 -3.17 16.88
C CYS A 217 -0.69 -2.33 17.37
N PRO A 218 0.54 -2.59 16.87
CA PRO A 218 1.70 -1.79 17.26
C PRO A 218 1.59 -0.32 16.80
N PRO A 219 2.40 0.60 17.36
CA PRO A 219 2.51 1.97 16.85
C PRO A 219 2.87 1.96 15.36
N HIS A 220 1.97 2.48 14.53
CA HIS A 220 2.03 2.36 13.08
C HIS A 220 1.50 3.60 12.37
N MET A 221 1.98 3.84 11.16
CA MET A 221 1.53 4.91 10.28
C MET A 221 0.59 4.32 9.21
N SER A 222 -0.66 4.77 9.15
CA SER A 222 -1.61 4.39 8.10
C SER A 222 -1.16 4.92 6.74
N TYR A 223 -1.70 4.41 5.63
CA TYR A 223 -1.37 4.95 4.30
C TYR A 223 -1.77 6.42 4.15
N ALA A 224 -2.94 6.82 4.66
CA ALA A 224 -3.39 8.20 4.64
C ALA A 224 -2.40 9.13 5.38
N GLU A 225 -1.88 8.67 6.51
CA GLU A 225 -0.91 9.42 7.31
C GLU A 225 0.48 9.43 6.65
N ALA A 226 0.88 8.35 5.97
CA ALA A 226 2.09 8.29 5.15
C ALA A 226 2.02 9.25 3.96
N VAL A 227 0.85 9.40 3.31
CA VAL A 227 0.63 10.41 2.26
C VAL A 227 0.66 11.83 2.83
N ALA A 228 0.09 12.05 4.03
CA ALA A 228 0.16 13.34 4.71
C ALA A 228 1.62 13.71 5.08
N PHE A 229 2.43 12.74 5.49
CA PHE A 229 3.88 12.86 5.62
C PHE A 229 4.54 13.20 4.27
N GLY A 230 4.34 12.38 3.24
CA GLY A 230 4.97 12.56 1.93
C GLY A 230 4.64 13.89 1.26
N ARG A 231 3.44 14.43 1.47
CA ARG A 231 3.07 15.79 1.02
C ARG A 231 3.76 16.88 1.84
N LYS A 232 3.70 16.81 3.18
CA LYS A 232 4.28 17.83 4.07
C LYS A 232 5.79 17.99 3.90
N TYR A 233 6.50 16.89 3.68
CA TYR A 233 7.96 16.87 3.56
C TYR A 233 8.46 16.87 2.10
N GLY A 234 7.61 17.30 1.13
CA GLY A 234 8.06 17.55 -0.25
C GLY A 234 8.34 16.31 -1.11
N ILE A 235 7.99 15.10 -0.65
CA ILE A 235 8.31 13.82 -1.29
C ILE A 235 7.32 13.51 -2.43
N ILE A 236 6.04 13.83 -2.23
CA ILE A 236 4.96 13.67 -3.24
C ILE A 236 4.61 15.04 -3.86
N ALA A 237 5.00 16.15 -3.22
CA ALA A 237 4.85 17.49 -3.78
C ALA A 237 5.94 17.77 -4.82
N HIS A 238 5.72 18.81 -5.64
CA HIS A 238 6.70 19.32 -6.63
C HIS A 238 7.18 18.31 -7.70
N GLY A 239 6.49 17.18 -7.88
CA GLY A 239 6.77 16.20 -8.94
C GLY A 239 7.97 15.29 -8.68
N VAL A 240 8.44 15.20 -7.43
CA VAL A 240 9.56 14.31 -7.05
C VAL A 240 9.16 12.84 -7.19
N LEU A 241 7.97 12.47 -6.72
CA LEU A 241 7.34 11.16 -6.97
C LEU A 241 5.84 11.33 -7.23
N THR A 242 5.29 10.46 -8.07
CA THR A 242 3.84 10.33 -8.21
C THR A 242 3.21 9.66 -6.97
N THR A 243 1.93 9.93 -6.68
CA THR A 243 1.21 9.25 -5.60
C THR A 243 1.22 7.73 -5.76
N THR A 244 1.18 7.22 -7.00
CA THR A 244 1.21 5.78 -7.32
C THR A 244 2.58 5.14 -7.05
N GLU A 245 3.68 5.84 -7.32
CA GLU A 245 5.02 5.39 -6.91
C GLU A 245 5.17 5.39 -5.39
N PHE A 246 4.70 6.45 -4.72
CA PHE A 246 4.71 6.50 -3.26
C PHE A 246 3.88 5.36 -2.65
N ALA A 247 2.69 5.08 -3.19
CA ALA A 247 1.85 3.95 -2.78
C ALA A 247 2.56 2.59 -2.96
N SER A 248 3.26 2.40 -4.07
CA SER A 248 4.05 1.20 -4.34
C SER A 248 5.19 1.02 -3.33
N ILE A 249 5.87 2.12 -2.98
CA ILE A 249 6.97 2.15 -2.00
C ILE A 249 6.46 1.92 -0.57
N TYR A 250 5.29 2.46 -0.22
CA TYR A 250 4.63 2.20 1.06
C TYR A 250 4.34 0.70 1.24
N ILE A 251 3.68 0.06 0.26
CA ILE A 251 3.41 -1.39 0.29
C ILE A 251 4.70 -2.22 0.36
N ASP A 252 5.75 -1.82 -0.37
CA ASP A 252 7.07 -2.46 -0.30
C ASP A 252 7.77 -2.31 1.06
N SER A 253 7.26 -1.47 1.95
CA SER A 253 7.82 -1.19 3.27
C SER A 253 7.01 -1.79 4.41
N LEU A 254 5.91 -2.49 4.10
CA LEU A 254 5.14 -3.26 5.07
C LEU A 254 5.83 -4.61 5.40
N PRO A 255 5.61 -5.15 6.62
CA PRO A 255 6.13 -6.45 7.02
C PRO A 255 5.71 -7.60 6.09
N LYS A 256 6.63 -8.55 5.89
CA LYS A 256 6.41 -9.82 5.20
C LYS A 256 5.93 -10.88 6.18
N ALA A 257 5.05 -11.77 5.72
CA ALA A 257 4.51 -12.90 6.50
C ALA A 257 4.11 -12.49 7.93
N PRO A 258 3.28 -11.44 8.09
CA PRO A 258 2.83 -10.95 9.39
C PRO A 258 2.08 -12.06 10.15
N THR A 259 2.27 -12.15 11.47
CA THR A 259 1.67 -13.21 12.30
C THR A 259 0.15 -13.10 12.33
N THR A 260 -0.33 -11.87 12.33
CA THR A 260 -1.73 -11.44 12.26
C THR A 260 -1.86 -10.32 11.23
N GLU A 261 -3.06 -10.02 10.72
CA GLU A 261 -3.23 -8.86 9.81
C GLU A 261 -2.81 -7.53 10.49
N TYR A 262 -2.97 -7.43 11.81
CA TYR A 262 -2.57 -6.29 12.63
C TYR A 262 -1.05 -6.02 12.60
N ASP A 263 -0.23 -7.02 12.26
CA ASP A 263 1.20 -6.84 12.07
C ASP A 263 1.57 -6.31 10.67
N ARG A 264 0.63 -6.27 9.68
CA ARG A 264 0.90 -5.79 8.31
C ARG A 264 0.82 -4.25 8.17
N VAL A 265 1.31 -3.53 9.18
CA VAL A 265 1.23 -2.08 9.29
C VAL A 265 2.61 -1.42 9.19
N LEU A 266 2.68 -0.14 8.81
CA LEU A 266 3.97 0.56 8.70
C LEU A 266 4.48 0.96 10.08
N THR A 267 5.25 0.06 10.71
CA THR A 267 5.98 0.31 11.96
C THR A 267 7.17 1.25 11.75
N TYR A 268 7.83 1.72 12.82
CA TYR A 268 8.99 2.61 12.70
C TYR A 268 10.14 1.99 11.87
N LYS A 269 10.39 0.67 12.02
CA LYS A 269 11.34 -0.04 11.17
C LYS A 269 10.92 0.04 9.70
N GLY A 270 9.65 -0.24 9.40
CA GLY A 270 9.08 -0.10 8.05
C GLY A 270 9.18 1.34 7.51
N PHE A 271 9.01 2.35 8.36
CA PHE A 271 9.18 3.76 8.01
C PHE A 271 10.64 4.09 7.62
N CYS A 272 11.64 3.63 8.39
CA CYS A 272 13.05 3.77 8.01
C CYS A 272 13.37 3.03 6.70
N GLU A 273 12.81 1.83 6.49
CA GLU A 273 12.91 1.14 5.21
C GLU A 273 12.24 1.90 4.06
N MET A 274 11.11 2.55 4.31
CA MET A 274 10.41 3.40 3.34
C MET A 274 11.27 4.58 2.93
N LEU A 275 11.95 5.26 3.87
CA LEU A 275 12.86 6.36 3.57
C LEU A 275 14.03 5.93 2.66
N VAL A 276 14.59 4.73 2.86
CA VAL A 276 15.65 4.19 1.98
C VAL A 276 15.12 3.83 0.58
N ARG A 277 13.89 3.32 0.48
CA ARG A 277 13.23 3.09 -0.83
C ARG A 277 12.89 4.39 -1.54
N LEU A 278 12.46 5.40 -0.80
CA LEU A 278 12.20 6.75 -1.31
C LEU A 278 13.49 7.40 -1.80
N SER A 279 14.59 7.34 -1.03
CA SER A 279 15.85 8.01 -1.40
C SER A 279 16.44 7.47 -2.71
N LYS A 280 16.41 6.15 -2.90
CA LYS A 280 16.79 5.45 -4.15
C LYS A 280 15.94 5.86 -5.37
N LYS A 281 14.78 6.48 -5.13
CA LYS A 281 13.82 6.93 -6.14
C LYS A 281 13.82 8.44 -6.35
N THR A 282 14.12 9.24 -5.31
CA THR A 282 14.21 10.71 -5.39
C THR A 282 15.54 11.21 -5.92
N CYS A 283 16.62 10.44 -5.78
CA CYS A 283 17.93 10.80 -6.33
C CYS A 283 18.03 10.41 -7.81
N LEU A 284 18.42 11.38 -8.65
CA LEU A 284 18.50 11.22 -10.10
C LEU A 284 19.71 10.38 -10.53
N ASP A 285 20.82 10.46 -9.79
CA ASP A 285 22.03 9.70 -10.03
C ASP A 285 22.00 8.37 -9.25
N LYS A 286 21.89 7.27 -10.01
CA LYS A 286 21.83 5.89 -9.48
C LYS A 286 23.20 5.32 -9.13
N THR A 287 24.29 6.04 -9.41
CA THR A 287 25.66 5.63 -9.07
C THR A 287 26.08 6.06 -7.66
N LEU A 288 25.34 6.98 -7.05
CA LEU A 288 25.63 7.48 -5.71
C LEU A 288 25.37 6.41 -4.63
N PRO A 289 26.22 6.33 -3.59
CA PRO A 289 26.01 5.48 -2.41
C PRO A 289 24.65 5.69 -1.74
N ALA A 290 24.08 4.63 -1.16
CA ALA A 290 22.73 4.69 -0.58
C ALA A 290 22.61 5.68 0.59
N ASP A 291 23.68 5.83 1.39
CA ASP A 291 23.73 6.78 2.50
C ASP A 291 23.68 8.24 2.00
N ARG A 292 24.43 8.57 0.93
CA ARG A 292 24.36 9.88 0.26
C ARG A 292 22.96 10.14 -0.30
N ASN A 293 22.33 9.15 -0.91
CA ASN A 293 20.96 9.27 -1.40
C ASN A 293 19.99 9.56 -0.23
N LEU A 294 20.13 8.89 0.91
CA LEU A 294 19.32 9.16 2.10
C LEU A 294 19.56 10.58 2.65
N LYS A 295 20.81 11.07 2.71
CA LYS A 295 21.10 12.47 3.05
C LYS A 295 20.43 13.44 2.07
N GLY A 296 20.41 13.12 0.78
CA GLY A 296 19.68 13.86 -0.27
C GLY A 296 18.18 13.92 -0.03
N LEU A 297 17.54 12.80 0.28
CA LEU A 297 16.12 12.79 0.67
C LEU A 297 15.87 13.67 1.91
N LEU A 298 16.70 13.57 2.95
CA LEU A 298 16.58 14.41 4.14
C LEU A 298 16.78 15.91 3.80
N GLN A 299 17.59 16.24 2.80
CA GLN A 299 17.73 17.59 2.26
C GLN A 299 16.48 18.04 1.48
N VAL A 300 15.82 17.17 0.70
CA VAL A 300 14.47 17.46 0.12
C VAL A 300 13.51 17.85 1.25
N MET A 301 13.46 17.02 2.29
CA MET A 301 12.55 17.17 3.42
C MET A 301 12.80 18.49 4.16
N TRP A 302 14.06 18.88 4.34
CA TRP A 302 14.42 20.17 4.94
C TRP A 302 14.06 21.36 4.05
N LEU A 303 14.38 21.29 2.74
CA LEU A 303 14.07 22.34 1.77
C LEU A 303 12.56 22.59 1.66
N ALA A 304 11.76 21.53 1.61
CA ALA A 304 10.30 21.63 1.52
C ALA A 304 9.67 22.31 2.76
N LEU A 305 10.24 22.08 3.94
CA LEU A 305 9.77 22.67 5.19
C LEU A 305 10.25 24.12 5.40
N THR A 306 11.42 24.49 4.87
CA THR A 306 11.94 25.87 4.95
C THR A 306 11.37 26.78 3.86
N SER A 307 11.09 26.23 2.68
CA SER A 307 10.64 26.98 1.49
C SER A 307 9.13 27.30 1.52
N SER A 308 8.65 27.87 2.62
CA SER A 308 7.23 28.07 2.96
C SER A 308 6.45 29.03 2.04
N SER A 309 6.24 28.60 0.78
CA SER A 309 5.42 29.27 -0.22
C SER A 309 3.93 28.87 -0.08
N PRO A 310 3.00 29.80 0.15
CA PRO A 310 1.59 29.49 0.41
C PRO A 310 0.85 28.76 -0.73
N ARG A 311 1.41 28.71 -1.95
CA ARG A 311 0.74 28.09 -3.11
C ARG A 311 0.71 26.56 -3.10
N ALA A 312 1.54 25.89 -2.30
CA ALA A 312 1.60 24.43 -2.25
C ALA A 312 0.65 23.78 -1.21
N LEU A 313 0.10 24.56 -0.26
CA LEU A 313 -0.61 24.03 0.90
C LEU A 313 -1.98 24.70 1.13
N LYS A 314 -2.93 24.47 0.20
CA LYS A 314 -4.36 24.52 0.52
C LYS A 314 -4.78 23.27 1.32
N ILE A 315 -4.16 23.07 2.49
CA ILE A 315 -4.53 22.04 3.48
C ILE A 315 -4.57 22.69 4.88
N THR A 316 -5.39 23.73 5.00
CA THR A 316 -6.12 24.06 6.22
C THR A 316 -7.45 23.29 6.16
N ASP A 317 -7.96 22.65 7.22
CA ASP A 317 -7.71 22.83 8.65
C ASP A 317 -7.39 21.51 9.39
N VAL A 318 -7.64 21.48 10.71
CA VAL A 318 -7.33 20.44 11.71
C VAL A 318 -5.85 20.39 12.12
N LEU A 319 -5.60 20.37 13.45
CA LEU A 319 -4.31 20.35 14.17
C LEU A 319 -3.48 21.66 14.13
N LYS A 320 -3.64 22.53 15.14
CA LYS A 320 -2.91 23.81 15.29
C LYS A 320 -1.93 23.92 16.48
N SER A 321 -1.76 22.88 17.31
CA SER A 321 -0.80 22.89 18.45
C SER A 321 0.50 22.14 18.11
N ASP A 322 0.50 20.81 18.13
CA ASP A 322 1.74 19.98 18.11
C ASP A 322 2.51 19.97 16.79
N ARG A 323 1.97 20.58 15.72
CA ARG A 323 2.58 20.55 14.38
C ARG A 323 3.90 21.32 14.31
N VAL A 324 4.11 22.32 15.16
CA VAL A 324 5.28 23.20 15.07
C VAL A 324 6.53 22.50 15.59
N ASP A 325 6.44 21.83 16.74
CA ASP A 325 7.62 21.32 17.45
C ASP A 325 8.32 20.17 16.75
N VAL A 326 7.59 19.16 16.27
CA VAL A 326 8.19 18.02 15.53
C VAL A 326 8.91 18.49 14.26
N THR A 327 8.31 19.45 13.56
CA THR A 327 8.87 20.03 12.33
C THR A 327 10.14 20.84 12.63
N LYS A 328 10.06 21.73 13.63
CA LYS A 328 11.16 22.57 14.09
C LYS A 328 12.33 21.74 14.62
N HIS A 329 12.04 20.66 15.33
CA HIS A 329 13.03 19.72 15.84
C HIS A 329 13.82 19.05 14.70
N PHE A 330 13.14 18.55 13.66
CA PHE A 330 13.80 18.04 12.46
C PHE A 330 14.65 19.10 11.75
N LEU A 331 14.11 20.31 11.55
CA LEU A 331 14.82 21.41 10.90
C LEU A 331 16.12 21.78 11.62
N ILE A 332 16.08 21.95 12.94
CA ILE A 332 17.24 22.28 13.78
C ILE A 332 18.26 21.13 13.79
N HIS A 333 17.80 19.88 13.83
CA HIS A 333 18.67 18.71 13.83
C HIS A 333 19.40 18.55 12.49
N PHE A 334 18.68 18.66 11.37
CA PHE A 334 19.26 18.60 10.04
C PHE A 334 20.25 19.75 9.81
N GLU A 335 19.92 20.99 10.19
CA GLU A 335 20.83 22.15 10.08
C GLU A 335 22.16 21.90 10.84
N LYS A 336 22.07 21.37 12.08
CA LYS A 336 23.25 21.01 12.89
C LYS A 336 24.06 19.86 12.27
N TYR A 337 23.40 18.89 11.65
CA TYR A 337 24.06 17.79 10.95
C TYR A 337 24.76 18.29 9.67
N TRP A 338 24.03 19.03 8.83
CA TRP A 338 24.50 19.54 7.55
C TRP A 338 25.67 20.51 7.72
N LYS A 339 25.67 21.35 8.76
CA LYS A 339 26.81 22.19 9.15
C LYS A 339 28.08 21.39 9.48
N LYS A 340 27.96 20.22 10.13
CA LYS A 340 29.12 19.33 10.40
C LYS A 340 29.66 18.72 9.10
N GLU A 341 28.77 18.36 8.19
CA GLU A 341 29.06 17.90 6.82
C GLU A 341 29.41 19.06 5.86
N ARG A 342 29.79 20.24 6.40
CA ARG A 342 30.22 21.44 5.66
C ARG A 342 29.24 21.94 4.58
N TYR A 343 27.94 21.77 4.81
CA TYR A 343 26.87 22.13 3.87
C TYR A 343 26.97 21.42 2.50
N GLU A 344 27.45 20.17 2.48
CA GLU A 344 27.53 19.37 1.25
C GLU A 344 26.21 19.30 0.48
N ASN A 345 26.24 19.53 -0.85
CA ASN A 345 25.08 19.33 -1.71
C ASN A 345 24.92 17.84 -2.07
N TYR A 346 23.92 17.18 -1.47
CA TYR A 346 23.68 15.76 -1.66
C TYR A 346 22.94 15.44 -2.96
N PHE A 347 22.27 16.41 -3.59
CA PHE A 347 21.62 16.24 -4.91
C PHE A 347 22.61 16.17 -6.07
N GLY A 348 23.88 16.52 -5.83
CA GLY A 348 24.85 16.79 -6.88
C GLY A 348 24.55 18.09 -7.63
N ASP A 349 25.45 18.47 -8.53
CA ASP A 349 25.12 19.45 -9.55
C ASP A 349 24.13 18.80 -10.52
N ARG A 350 23.03 19.49 -10.84
CA ARG A 350 22.13 19.01 -11.90
C ARG A 350 22.96 18.82 -13.18
N PRO A 351 22.78 17.72 -13.92
CA PRO A 351 23.33 17.64 -15.27
C PRO A 351 22.84 18.85 -16.05
N THR A 352 23.76 19.52 -16.76
CA THR A 352 23.55 20.84 -17.38
C THR A 352 22.39 20.87 -18.38
N SER A 353 21.94 19.70 -18.83
CA SER A 353 20.77 19.46 -19.67
C SER A 353 19.41 19.75 -19.01
N VAL A 354 19.33 19.91 -17.67
CA VAL A 354 18.08 20.28 -16.96
C VAL A 354 18.18 21.67 -16.33
N ARG A 355 18.88 22.57 -17.02
CA ARG A 355 18.70 24.01 -16.88
C ARG A 355 17.49 24.41 -17.71
N ILE A 356 16.32 24.55 -17.06
CA ILE A 356 15.23 25.31 -17.66
C ILE A 356 15.75 26.74 -17.79
N GLU A 357 15.92 27.22 -19.02
CA GLU A 357 16.38 28.57 -19.31
C GLU A 357 15.31 29.59 -18.88
N SER A 358 15.40 30.03 -17.62
CA SER A 358 14.69 31.20 -17.14
C SER A 358 15.38 32.46 -17.66
N ALA A 359 15.00 32.88 -18.87
CA ALA A 359 15.18 34.22 -19.43
C ALA A 359 16.62 34.79 -19.42
N MET A 360 17.37 34.44 -20.47
CA MET A 360 18.15 35.44 -21.23
C MET A 360 17.53 35.46 -22.63
N ASP A 361 17.40 36.64 -23.25
CA ASP A 361 16.59 36.83 -24.46
C ASP A 361 17.04 35.93 -25.63
N PRO A 362 16.11 35.26 -26.35
CA PRO A 362 16.46 34.49 -27.53
C PRO A 362 16.80 35.41 -28.72
N PRO A 363 17.85 35.12 -29.50
CA PRO A 363 18.12 35.85 -30.73
C PRO A 363 16.96 35.65 -31.73
N SER A 364 16.49 36.74 -32.32
CA SER A 364 15.34 36.70 -33.23
C SER A 364 15.64 35.84 -34.48
N PRO A 365 14.72 34.94 -34.90
CA PRO A 365 14.89 34.17 -36.13
C PRO A 365 14.84 35.08 -37.37
N PRO A 366 15.56 34.74 -38.46
CA PRO A 366 15.55 35.53 -39.68
C PRO A 366 14.15 35.56 -40.31
N LYS A 367 13.68 36.74 -40.68
CA LYS A 367 12.36 36.92 -41.30
C LYS A 367 12.32 36.27 -42.70
N PRO A 368 11.31 35.42 -43.01
CA PRO A 368 11.04 35.01 -44.38
C PRO A 368 10.52 36.21 -45.20
N PRO A 369 10.76 36.25 -46.53
CA PRO A 369 10.29 37.33 -47.40
C PRO A 369 8.76 37.24 -47.59
N MET A 370 8.08 38.39 -47.51
CA MET A 370 6.61 38.46 -47.67
C MET A 370 6.14 38.27 -49.12
N PRO A 371 5.14 37.41 -49.38
CA PRO A 371 4.22 37.57 -50.51
C PRO A 371 3.27 38.75 -50.27
N ARG A 372 2.82 39.39 -51.36
CA ARG A 372 2.06 40.66 -51.32
C ARG A 372 0.64 40.49 -50.75
N ARG A 373 0.17 41.50 -50.01
CA ARG A 373 -1.25 41.66 -49.61
C ARG A 373 -2.17 41.73 -50.84
N LEU A 374 -3.30 41.03 -50.77
CA LEU A 374 -4.55 41.50 -51.38
C LEU A 374 -5.39 42.18 -50.28
N SER A 375 -5.93 43.36 -50.58
CA SER A 375 -6.62 44.22 -49.62
C SER A 375 -8.13 44.27 -49.87
N LEU A 376 -8.92 44.14 -48.81
CA LEU A 376 -10.28 44.71 -48.75
C LEU A 376 -10.44 45.42 -47.40
N ASN A 377 -10.64 46.75 -47.45
CA ASN A 377 -10.94 47.60 -46.30
C ASN A 377 -12.47 47.69 -46.09
N PRO A 378 -12.90 47.90 -44.84
CA PRO A 378 -14.01 48.81 -44.54
C PRO A 378 -13.50 50.19 -44.05
N PRO A 379 -14.25 51.28 -44.24
CA PRO A 379 -13.82 52.66 -43.92
C PRO A 379 -13.99 53.05 -42.43
N PRO A 380 -13.40 54.18 -41.99
CA PRO A 380 -13.22 54.49 -40.56
C PRO A 380 -14.31 55.38 -39.93
N ALA A 381 -14.48 55.27 -38.62
CA ALA A 381 -15.23 56.24 -37.81
C ALA A 381 -14.40 57.50 -37.49
N PRO A 382 -15.02 58.71 -37.43
CA PRO A 382 -14.30 59.97 -37.25
C PRO A 382 -14.02 60.34 -35.78
N LYS A 383 -13.16 61.35 -35.62
CA LYS A 383 -12.61 61.96 -34.38
C LYS A 383 -13.72 62.78 -33.65
N THR A 384 -13.61 63.26 -32.41
CA THR A 384 -12.57 64.19 -31.89
C THR A 384 -12.64 64.40 -30.35
N LYS A 385 -11.57 64.99 -29.80
CA LYS A 385 -11.23 65.33 -28.39
C LYS A 385 -12.22 66.25 -27.64
N THR A 386 -12.33 66.07 -26.31
CA THR A 386 -12.14 67.14 -25.28
C THR A 386 -11.96 66.59 -23.83
N LEU A 387 -11.11 67.28 -23.04
CA LEU A 387 -11.07 67.35 -21.56
C LEU A 387 -11.54 68.78 -21.18
N PRO A 388 -12.11 69.11 -19.99
CA PRO A 388 -11.75 68.70 -18.60
C PRO A 388 -12.99 68.25 -17.75
N GLY A 389 -12.97 68.08 -16.41
CA GLY A 389 -11.85 67.89 -15.45
C GLY A 389 -12.00 68.59 -14.07
N ARG A 390 -11.82 67.80 -12.98
CA ARG A 390 -11.60 68.15 -11.54
C ARG A 390 -12.81 68.42 -10.60
N LEU A 391 -12.60 68.01 -9.33
CA LEU A 391 -13.34 68.30 -8.07
C LEU A 391 -14.67 67.54 -7.84
N SER A 392 -15.19 67.36 -6.61
CA SER A 392 -14.62 67.15 -5.25
C SER A 392 -15.79 66.96 -4.24
N VAL A 393 -15.47 66.57 -3.00
CA VAL A 393 -16.27 66.69 -1.75
C VAL A 393 -17.31 65.60 -1.43
N GLN A 394 -17.35 65.29 -0.13
CA GLN A 394 -18.22 64.35 0.60
C GLN A 394 -19.65 64.91 0.78
N THR A 395 -20.60 64.08 1.24
CA THR A 395 -21.49 64.48 2.35
C THR A 395 -22.16 63.27 3.01
N THR A 396 -22.60 63.48 4.26
CA THR A 396 -23.11 62.49 5.22
C THR A 396 -24.61 62.64 5.50
N SER A 397 -25.29 61.54 5.86
CA SER A 397 -26.58 61.48 6.60
C SER A 397 -26.78 59.98 6.98
N ILE A 398 -26.97 59.47 8.20
CA ILE A 398 -27.59 59.88 9.49
C ILE A 398 -29.12 59.78 9.55
N GLY A 399 -29.61 58.89 10.45
CA GLY A 399 -31.02 58.66 10.84
C GLY A 399 -31.44 57.20 10.58
N SER A 400 -31.55 56.26 11.54
CA SER A 400 -32.43 56.18 12.75
C SER A 400 -33.92 56.08 12.39
N THR A 401 -34.79 55.24 13.00
CA THR A 401 -34.74 54.48 14.27
C THR A 401 -35.86 53.41 14.29
N THR A 402 -35.80 52.41 15.20
CA THR A 402 -36.94 51.56 15.71
C THR A 402 -37.73 50.69 14.70
N THR A 403 -38.27 49.53 15.06
CA THR A 403 -38.55 48.93 16.38
C THR A 403 -37.83 47.61 16.62
#